data_AF-F8JIY2-F1
#
_entry.id   AF-F8JIY2-F1
#
_cell.length_a   1.000
_cell.length_b   1.000
_cell.length_c   1.000
_cell.angle_alpha   90.00
_cell.angle_beta   90.00
_cell.angle_gamma   90.00
#
_symmetry.space_group_name_H-M   'P 1'
#
loop_
_entity.id
_entity.type
_entity.pdbx_description
1 polymer ?
#
loop_
_entity_poly.entity_id
_entity_poly.type
_entity_poly.pdbx_seq_one_letter_code
_entity_poly.pdbx_strand_id
1 'polypeptide(L)'
;MVFDPMSHGKLYLLGDAAHIVPPMSAKGIHLALHDAEVFARAVIRHATEGDSRLLDTYSETCLPHIWNYQAFATWITDTMHNAGSALPEGDFKKRIARAELQRQFASESANKLFSELTAGTN
;
A
#
# COMPACT_ATOMS: atom_id res chain seq x y z
N MET A 1 -6.03 -2.42 -7.65
CA MET A 1 -7.20 -3.25 -7.26
C MET A 1 -6.96 -3.72 -5.84
N VAL A 2 -7.98 -3.75 -4.98
CA VAL A 2 -7.92 -4.28 -3.61
C VAL A 2 -9.22 -5.03 -3.35
N PHE A 3 -9.15 -6.25 -2.82
CA PHE A 3 -10.31 -7.02 -2.38
C PHE A 3 -10.58 -6.78 -0.89
N ASP A 4 -11.84 -6.50 -0.56
CA ASP A 4 -12.34 -6.36 0.80
C ASP A 4 -13.69 -7.10 0.90
N PRO A 5 -13.80 -8.17 1.72
CA PRO A 5 -12.75 -8.74 2.57
C PRO A 5 -11.70 -9.54 1.78
N MET A 6 -10.54 -9.78 2.38
CA MET A 6 -9.45 -10.62 1.85
C MET A 6 -9.60 -12.11 2.22
N SER A 7 -10.80 -12.54 2.64
CA SER A 7 -11.06 -13.91 3.06
C SER A 7 -12.51 -14.33 2.80
N HIS A 8 -12.71 -15.64 2.63
CA HIS A 8 -14.03 -16.25 2.53
C HIS A 8 -14.02 -17.67 3.11
N GLY A 9 -14.69 -17.87 4.24
CA GLY A 9 -14.66 -19.15 4.96
C GLY A 9 -13.23 -19.51 5.37
N LYS A 10 -12.68 -20.59 4.81
CA LYS A 10 -11.29 -21.03 5.05
C LYS A 10 -10.30 -20.60 3.97
N LEU A 11 -10.72 -19.78 3.02
CA LEU A 11 -9.88 -19.22 1.97
C LEU A 11 -9.38 -17.83 2.37
N TYR A 12 -8.07 -17.58 2.21
CA TYR A 12 -7.42 -16.31 2.51
C TYR A 12 -6.60 -15.86 1.30
N LEU A 13 -6.71 -14.59 0.94
CA LEU A 13 -6.00 -13.98 -0.19
C LEU A 13 -4.78 -13.20 0.32
N LEU A 14 -3.65 -13.35 -0.35
CA LEU A 14 -2.38 -12.71 -0.02
C LEU A 14 -1.73 -12.14 -1.30
N GLY A 15 -1.02 -11.03 -1.17
CA GLY A 15 -0.27 -10.41 -2.27
C GLY A 15 -1.14 -10.12 -3.48
N ASP A 16 -0.63 -10.45 -4.68
CA ASP A 16 -1.31 -10.19 -5.96
C ASP A 16 -2.72 -10.81 -6.07
N ALA A 17 -3.03 -11.84 -5.29
CA ALA A 17 -4.38 -12.41 -5.22
C ALA A 17 -5.38 -11.49 -4.48
N ALA A 18 -4.89 -10.65 -3.57
CA ALA A 18 -5.69 -9.72 -2.77
C ALA A 18 -5.62 -8.28 -3.27
N HIS A 19 -4.47 -7.83 -3.77
CA HIS A 19 -4.26 -6.46 -4.21
C HIS A 19 -3.16 -6.34 -5.25
N ILE A 20 -3.29 -5.33 -6.11
CA ILE A 20 -2.28 -4.96 -7.10
C ILE A 20 -1.96 -3.47 -6.94
N VAL A 21 -0.68 -3.15 -6.78
CA VAL A 21 -0.16 -1.78 -6.68
C VAL A 21 0.59 -1.38 -7.96
N PRO A 22 0.55 -0.10 -8.36
CA PRO A 22 1.40 0.41 -9.42
C PRO A 22 2.89 0.08 -9.18
N PRO A 23 3.61 -0.44 -10.20
CA PRO A 23 4.98 -0.93 -10.03
C PRO A 23 5.95 0.17 -9.61
N MET A 24 5.61 1.42 -9.90
CA MET A 24 6.45 2.57 -9.58
C MET A 24 6.62 2.78 -8.07
N SER A 25 5.65 2.34 -7.26
CA SER A 25 5.80 2.35 -5.80
C SER A 25 6.87 1.38 -5.28
N ALA A 26 7.21 0.34 -6.04
CA ALA A 26 8.02 -0.80 -5.60
C ALA A 26 7.49 -1.51 -4.33
N LYS A 27 6.15 -1.54 -4.15
CA LYS A 27 5.51 -2.09 -2.93
C LYS A 27 4.84 -3.45 -3.06
N GLY A 28 4.74 -4.03 -4.25
CA GLY A 28 4.01 -5.30 -4.45
C GLY A 28 4.52 -6.41 -3.53
N ILE A 29 5.83 -6.72 -3.59
CA ILE A 29 6.43 -7.74 -2.72
C ILE A 29 6.41 -7.34 -1.24
N HIS A 30 6.50 -6.05 -0.92
CA HIS A 30 6.45 -5.57 0.46
C HIS A 30 5.09 -5.91 1.08
N LEU A 31 4.00 -5.54 0.40
CA LEU A 31 2.65 -5.83 0.89
C LEU A 31 2.38 -7.33 0.95
N ALA A 32 2.85 -8.10 -0.04
CA ALA A 32 2.71 -9.56 -0.02
C ALA A 32 3.43 -10.21 1.18
N LEU A 33 4.61 -9.70 1.56
CA LEU A 33 5.33 -10.17 2.75
C LEU A 33 4.59 -9.80 4.04
N HIS A 34 4.03 -8.60 4.12
CA HIS A 34 3.20 -8.18 5.26
C HIS A 34 1.97 -9.08 5.43
N ASP A 35 1.22 -9.33 4.35
CA ASP A 35 0.08 -10.24 4.37
C ASP A 35 0.49 -11.65 4.85
N ALA A 36 1.58 -12.17 4.32
CA ALA A 36 2.10 -13.49 4.67
C ALA A 36 2.51 -13.57 6.15
N GLU A 37 3.11 -12.51 6.68
CA GLU A 37 3.50 -12.44 8.09
C GLU A 37 2.28 -12.40 9.02
N VAL A 38 1.28 -11.57 8.70
CA VAL A 38 0.03 -11.48 9.45
C VAL A 38 -0.71 -12.81 9.42
N PHE A 39 -0.85 -13.41 8.24
CA PHE A 39 -1.51 -14.70 8.06
C PHE A 39 -0.77 -15.82 8.79
N ALA A 40 0.56 -15.91 8.67
CA ALA A 40 1.36 -16.93 9.34
C ALA A 40 1.20 -16.86 10.86
N ARG A 41 1.23 -15.67 11.45
CA ARG A 41 0.95 -15.49 12.88
C ARG A 41 -0.44 -15.98 13.26
N ALA A 42 -1.45 -15.66 12.46
CA ALA A 42 -2.82 -16.06 12.70
C ALA A 42 -2.99 -17.59 12.65
N VAL A 43 -2.39 -18.25 11.65
CA VAL A 43 -2.39 -19.71 11.52
C VAL A 43 -1.65 -20.39 12.66
N ILE A 44 -0.44 -19.92 13.01
CA ILE A 44 0.35 -20.49 14.11
C ILE A 44 -0.46 -20.44 15.41
N ARG A 45 -1.02 -19.28 15.73
CA ARG A 45 -1.81 -19.10 16.95
C ARG A 45 -3.03 -20.02 16.99
N HIS A 46 -3.76 -20.13 15.89
CA HIS A 46 -4.88 -21.06 15.81
C HIS A 46 -4.44 -22.52 15.99
N ALA A 47 -3.32 -22.90 15.39
CA ALA A 47 -2.81 -24.27 15.49
C ALA A 47 -2.29 -24.64 16.89
N THR A 48 -1.67 -23.70 17.61
CA THR A 48 -1.07 -23.96 18.93
C THR A 48 -2.04 -23.73 20.09
N GLU A 49 -2.96 -22.77 19.96
CA GLU A 49 -3.84 -22.32 21.04
C GLU A 49 -5.34 -22.57 20.76
N GLY A 50 -5.71 -22.94 19.54
CA GLY A 50 -7.11 -23.02 19.11
C GLY A 50 -7.79 -21.67 18.92
N ASP A 51 -7.06 -20.56 19.07
CA ASP A 51 -7.61 -19.19 19.01
C ASP A 51 -7.70 -18.70 17.56
N SER A 52 -8.93 -18.55 17.03
CA SER A 52 -9.20 -18.10 15.66
C SER A 52 -9.21 -16.58 15.49
N ARG A 53 -9.13 -15.79 16.57
CA ARG A 53 -9.41 -14.34 16.48
C ARG A 53 -8.55 -13.61 15.45
N LEU A 54 -7.27 -13.96 15.33
CA LEU A 54 -6.38 -13.35 14.34
C LEU A 54 -6.72 -13.73 12.89
N LEU A 55 -7.30 -14.91 12.68
CA LEU A 55 -7.82 -15.33 11.37
C LEU A 55 -9.13 -14.60 11.07
N ASP A 56 -9.98 -14.43 12.08
CA ASP A 56 -11.27 -13.73 11.96
C ASP A 56 -11.08 -12.25 11.63
N THR A 57 -10.04 -11.60 12.19
CA THR A 57 -9.70 -10.19 11.93
C THR A 57 -8.61 -10.00 10.88
N TYR A 58 -8.27 -11.03 10.08
CA TYR A 58 -7.18 -10.99 9.10
C TYR A 58 -7.30 -9.82 8.12
N SER A 59 -8.47 -9.68 7.47
CA SER A 59 -8.73 -8.61 6.50
C SER A 59 -8.63 -7.23 7.15
N GLU A 60 -9.27 -7.04 8.32
CA GLU A 60 -9.23 -5.79 9.09
C GLU A 60 -7.80 -5.40 9.51
N THR A 61 -6.94 -6.39 9.73
CA THR A 61 -5.54 -6.16 10.11
C THR A 61 -4.70 -5.72 8.91
N CYS A 62 -4.88 -6.32 7.73
CA CYS A 62 -4.05 -6.04 6.55
C CYS A 62 -4.48 -4.78 5.80
N LEU A 63 -5.80 -4.55 5.68
CA LEU A 63 -6.37 -3.50 4.82
C LEU A 63 -5.85 -2.08 5.12
N PRO A 64 -5.69 -1.63 6.38
CA PRO A 64 -5.14 -0.30 6.67
C PRO A 64 -3.75 -0.09 6.07
N HIS A 65 -2.87 -1.11 6.16
CA HIS A 65 -1.52 -1.05 5.62
C HIS A 65 -1.55 -1.06 4.09
N ILE A 66 -2.37 -1.92 3.47
CA ILE A 66 -2.55 -1.97 2.01
C ILE A 66 -3.04 -0.62 1.47
N TRP A 67 -4.04 -0.01 2.11
CA TRP A 67 -4.58 1.28 1.68
C TRP A 67 -3.58 2.43 1.84
N ASN A 68 -2.74 2.43 2.89
CA ASN A 68 -1.66 3.40 3.05
C ASN A 68 -0.70 3.36 1.85
N TYR A 69 -0.26 2.16 1.45
CA TYR A 69 0.64 1.99 0.33
C TYR A 69 -0.04 2.16 -1.03
N GLN A 70 -1.33 1.89 -1.17
CA GLN A 70 -2.07 2.24 -2.38
C GLN A 70 -2.18 3.76 -2.57
N ALA A 71 -2.40 4.51 -1.48
CA ALA A 71 -2.42 5.97 -1.53
C ALA A 71 -1.05 6.52 -1.95
N PHE A 72 0.03 6.01 -1.34
CA PHE A 72 1.40 6.35 -1.73
C PHE A 72 1.68 6.01 -3.20
N ALA A 73 1.33 4.79 -3.64
CA ALA A 73 1.59 4.32 -4.99
C ALA A 73 0.85 5.13 -6.05
N THR A 74 -0.40 5.52 -5.76
CA THR A 74 -1.18 6.38 -6.64
C THR A 74 -0.56 7.77 -6.71
N TRP A 75 -0.28 8.38 -5.55
CA TRP A 75 0.29 9.72 -5.46
C TRP A 75 1.62 9.84 -6.20
N ILE A 76 2.55 8.91 -5.98
CA ILE A 76 3.85 8.98 -6.63
C ILE A 76 3.67 8.76 -8.14
N THR A 77 2.76 7.86 -8.57
CA THR A 77 2.52 7.56 -9.99
C THR A 77 2.01 8.79 -10.72
N ASP A 78 1.07 9.50 -10.10
CA ASP A 78 0.55 10.74 -10.65
C ASP A 78 1.61 11.84 -10.70
N THR A 79 2.42 11.96 -9.64
CA THR A 79 3.49 12.95 -9.54
C THR A 79 4.58 12.73 -10.59
N MET A 80 4.98 11.48 -10.83
CA MET A 80 6.13 11.15 -11.68
C MET A 80 5.76 10.90 -13.15
N HIS A 81 4.58 10.35 -13.44
CA HIS A 81 4.25 9.85 -14.79
C HIS A 81 3.00 10.53 -15.38
N ASN A 82 1.89 10.59 -14.67
CA ASN A 82 0.62 11.02 -15.26
C ASN A 82 0.48 12.55 -15.38
N ALA A 83 1.35 13.31 -14.71
CA ALA A 83 1.38 14.78 -14.79
C ALA A 83 1.76 15.34 -16.18
N GLY A 84 2.19 14.50 -17.13
CA GLY A 84 2.57 14.89 -18.49
C GLY A 84 1.50 14.70 -19.58
N SER A 85 0.26 14.37 -19.22
CA SER A 85 -0.81 14.12 -20.18
C SER A 85 -1.08 15.33 -21.10
N ALA A 86 -1.34 15.10 -22.39
CA ALA A 86 -1.71 16.14 -23.36
C ALA A 86 -3.19 16.57 -23.26
N LEU A 87 -3.95 16.02 -22.32
CA LEU A 87 -5.32 16.41 -22.03
C LEU A 87 -5.37 17.81 -21.38
N PRO A 88 -6.52 18.52 -21.43
CA PRO A 88 -6.64 19.89 -20.89
C PRO A 88 -6.22 20.03 -19.41
N GLU A 89 -6.42 18.99 -18.61
CA GLU A 89 -6.01 18.93 -17.20
C GLU A 89 -4.49 18.76 -16.97
N GLY A 90 -3.72 18.45 -18.01
CA GLY A 90 -2.31 18.09 -17.94
C GLY A 90 -1.42 19.21 -17.39
N ASP A 91 -1.61 20.44 -17.85
CA ASP A 91 -0.81 21.58 -17.39
C ASP A 91 -1.04 21.87 -15.89
N PHE A 92 -2.28 21.72 -15.42
CA PHE A 92 -2.60 21.84 -14.00
C PHE A 92 -1.92 20.73 -13.19
N LYS A 93 -2.08 19.46 -13.59
CA LYS A 93 -1.45 18.31 -12.92
C LYS A 93 0.08 18.44 -12.90
N LYS A 94 0.69 18.96 -13.96
CA LYS A 94 2.13 19.27 -14.04
C LYS A 94 2.58 20.30 -13.02
N ARG A 95 1.79 21.35 -12.77
CA ARG A 95 2.09 22.37 -11.75
C ARG A 95 1.97 21.79 -10.34
N ILE A 96 0.95 20.97 -10.08
CA ILE A 96 0.79 20.26 -8.80
C ILE A 96 1.99 19.32 -8.57
N ALA A 97 2.33 18.47 -9.53
CA ALA A 97 3.46 17.54 -9.41
C ALA A 97 4.78 18.27 -9.11
N ARG A 98 5.05 19.40 -9.78
CA ARG A 98 6.23 20.22 -9.49
C ARG A 98 6.24 20.76 -8.06
N ALA A 99 5.09 21.24 -7.57
CA ALA A 99 4.97 21.76 -6.21
C ALA A 99 5.16 20.64 -5.16
N GLU A 100 4.63 19.44 -5.41
CA GLU A 100 4.84 18.26 -4.56
C GLU A 100 6.33 17.87 -4.53
N LEU A 101 6.99 17.76 -5.68
CA LEU A 101 8.43 17.46 -5.74
C LEU A 101 9.27 18.51 -5.01
N GLN A 102 8.96 19.80 -5.18
CA GLN A 102 9.63 20.88 -4.44
C GLN A 102 9.42 20.73 -2.92
N ARG A 103 8.22 20.35 -2.48
CA ARG A 103 7.92 20.12 -1.06
C ARG A 103 8.81 19.04 -0.46
N GLN A 104 9.15 18.00 -1.23
CA GLN A 104 10.05 16.94 -0.78
C GLN A 104 11.48 17.43 -0.48
N PHE A 105 11.93 18.52 -1.09
CA PHE A 105 13.24 19.12 -0.84
C PHE A 105 13.20 20.30 0.13
N ALA A 106 12.05 20.98 0.23
CA ALA A 106 11.90 22.17 1.07
C ALA A 106 11.36 21.87 2.48
N SER A 107 10.77 20.68 2.70
CA SER A 107 10.19 20.28 3.99
C SER A 107 10.77 18.95 4.47
N GLU A 108 11.45 18.97 5.60
CA GLU A 108 12.00 17.78 6.25
C GLU A 108 10.91 16.75 6.59
N SER A 109 9.77 17.20 7.12
CA SER A 109 8.66 16.31 7.45
C SER A 109 8.09 15.59 6.23
N ALA A 110 7.99 16.29 5.09
CA ALA A 110 7.53 15.69 3.84
C ALA A 110 8.56 14.69 3.28
N ASN A 111 9.84 15.04 3.35
CA ASN A 111 10.94 14.15 2.96
C ASN A 111 10.98 12.88 3.82
N LYS A 112 10.81 13.03 5.13
CA LYS A 112 10.80 11.92 6.09
C LYS A 112 9.67 10.94 5.80
N LEU A 113 8.43 11.43 5.65
CA LEU A 113 7.29 10.59 5.31
C LEU A 113 7.52 9.82 3.99
N PHE A 114 8.02 10.50 2.96
CA PHE A 114 8.36 9.84 1.70
C PHE A 114 9.45 8.78 1.87
N SER A 115 10.46 9.05 2.68
CA SER A 115 11.55 8.11 2.97
C SER A 115 11.05 6.88 3.71
N GLU A 116 10.17 7.04 4.69
CA GLU A 116 9.57 5.93 5.43
C GLU A 116 8.66 5.08 4.53
N LEU A 117 7.81 5.69 3.71
CA LEU A 117 6.98 4.97 2.72
C LEU A 117 7.85 4.26 1.67
N THR A 118 8.95 4.88 1.23
CA THR A 118 9.89 4.26 0.28
C THR A 118 10.67 3.12 0.91
N ALA A 119 11.06 3.22 2.18
CA ALA A 119 11.71 2.15 2.92
C ALA A 119 10.73 1.04 3.35
N GLY A 120 9.44 1.36 3.45
CA GLY A 120 8.43 0.44 3.96
C GLY A 120 8.37 0.39 5.50
N THR A 121 8.72 1.50 6.16
CA THR A 121 8.78 1.59 7.63
C THR A 121 7.68 2.47 8.23
N ASN A 122 6.81 3.01 7.37
CA ASN A 122 5.59 3.72 7.74
C ASN A 122 4.41 2.74 7.82
#